data_AF-A0A1G2NZX7-F1
#
_entry.id   AF-A0A1G2NZX7-F1
#
_cell.length_a   1.000
_cell.length_b   1.000
_cell.length_c   1.000
_cell.angle_alpha   90.00
_cell.angle_beta   90.00
_cell.angle_gamma   90.00
#
_symmetry.space_group_name_H-M   'P 1'
#
loop_
_entity.id
_entity.type
_entity.pdbx_description
1 polymer ?
#
loop_
_entity_poly.entity_id
_entity_poly.type
_entity_poly.pdbx_seq_one_letter_code
_entity_poly.pdbx_strand_id
1 'polypeptide(L)' 'MSNVNKQCYFTQNNIKHIDYKDVEILKKFLNPHARMISRKKTGITAKNQRKLALAVKRARFMGLLPFVAR' A
#
# COMPACT_ATOMS: atom_id res chain seq x y z
N MET A 1 -16.98 5.95 14.99
CA MET A 1 -16.94 6.80 13.78
C MET A 1 -15.82 6.31 12.86
N SER A 2 -15.98 5.98 11.59
CA SER A 2 -17.07 6.08 10.62
C SER A 2 -17.14 4.76 9.83
N ASN A 3 -18.28 4.08 9.85
CA ASN A 3 -18.56 2.91 8.98
C ASN A 3 -18.95 3.42 7.58
N VAL A 4 -18.05 4.16 6.94
CA VAL A 4 -18.15 4.33 5.49
C VAL A 4 -17.72 3.01 4.91
N ASN A 5 -18.59 2.40 4.10
CA ASN A 5 -18.32 1.19 3.32
C ASN A 5 -17.21 1.52 2.29
N LYS A 6 -15.99 1.69 2.80
CA LYS A 6 -14.86 2.23 2.05
C LYS A 6 -14.31 1.08 1.24
N GLN A 7 -14.88 0.91 0.06
CA GLN A 7 -14.53 -0.19 -0.81
C GLN A 7 -13.05 -0.10 -1.18
N CYS A 8 -12.37 -1.23 -1.06
CA CYS A 8 -10.91 -1.29 -1.12
C CYS A 8 -10.41 -0.83 -2.48
N TYR A 9 -9.44 0.10 -2.51
CA TYR A 9 -8.82 0.62 -3.74
C TYR A 9 -8.49 -0.47 -4.76
N PHE A 10 -7.82 -1.55 -4.34
CA PHE A 10 -7.43 -2.63 -5.24
C PHE A 10 -8.64 -3.39 -5.79
N THR A 11 -9.70 -3.55 -5.00
CA THR A 11 -10.93 -4.22 -5.44
C THR A 11 -11.71 -3.34 -6.41
N GLN A 12 -11.80 -2.04 -6.16
CA GLN A 12 -12.47 -1.07 -7.06
C GLN A 12 -11.79 -0.99 -8.43
N ASN A 13 -10.45 -1.01 -8.43
CA ASN A 13 -9.67 -0.92 -9.66
C ASN A 13 -9.40 -2.29 -10.31
N ASN A 14 -10.04 -3.36 -9.84
CA ASN A 14 -9.85 -4.74 -10.32
C ASN A 14 -8.36 -5.21 -10.35
N ILE A 15 -7.56 -4.70 -9.42
CA ILE A 15 -6.13 -5.02 -9.30
C ILE A 15 -5.99 -6.34 -8.52
N LYS A 16 -5.71 -7.42 -9.23
CA LYS A 16 -5.57 -8.78 -8.66
C LYS A 16 -4.18 -9.03 -8.05
N HIS A 17 -3.16 -8.42 -8.64
CA HIS A 17 -1.76 -8.53 -8.26
C HIS A 17 -1.18 -7.15 -7.92
N ILE A 18 -0.37 -7.08 -6.86
CA ILE A 18 0.31 -5.84 -6.44
C ILE A 18 1.79 -6.10 -6.66
N ASP A 19 2.33 -5.61 -7.78
CA ASP A 19 3.74 -5.78 -8.11
C ASP A 19 4.59 -4.79 -7.29
N TYR A 20 5.79 -5.20 -6.90
CA TYR A 20 6.76 -4.33 -6.25
C TYR A 20 7.35 -3.28 -7.22
N LYS A 21 7.22 -3.53 -8.53
CA LYS A 21 7.66 -2.62 -9.60
C LYS A 21 6.71 -1.43 -9.80
N ASP A 22 5.46 -1.54 -9.35
CA ASP A 22 4.43 -0.50 -9.51
C ASP A 22 4.58 0.61 -8.46
N VAL A 23 5.74 1.27 -8.45
CA VAL A 23 6.17 2.22 -7.40
C VAL A 23 5.15 3.33 -7.18
N GLU A 24 4.50 3.83 -8.24
CA GLU A 24 3.49 4.88 -8.15
C GLU A 24 2.28 4.46 -7.32
N ILE A 25 1.82 3.22 -7.47
CA ILE A 25 0.71 2.68 -6.68
C ILE A 25 1.16 2.50 -5.24
N LEU A 26 2.36 1.95 -5.02
CA LEU A 26 2.89 1.71 -3.67
C LEU A 26 3.06 3.01 -2.88
N LYS A 27 3.55 4.08 -3.53
CA LYS A 27 3.71 5.41 -2.92
C LYS A 27 2.42 5.97 -2.35
N LYS A 28 1.25 5.71 -2.95
CA LYS A 28 -0.07 6.14 -2.43
C LYS A 28 -0.39 5.57 -1.05
N PHE A 29 0.26 4.47 -0.66
CA PHE A 29 0.05 3.81 0.63
C PHE A 29 1.20 4.06 1.62
N LEU A 30 2.10 4.99 1.31
CA LEU A 30 3.13 5.48 2.23
C LEU A 30 2.75 6.86 2.75
N ASN A 31 3.16 7.16 3.98
CA ASN A 31 3.11 8.52 4.50
C ASN A 31 4.32 9.34 3.98
N PRO A 32 4.37 10.66 4.24
CA PRO A 32 5.50 11.49 3.82
C PRO A 32 6.86 11.00 4.32
N HIS A 33 6.91 10.36 5.50
CA HIS A 33 8.13 9.75 6.06
C HIS A 33 8.45 8.35 5.51
N ALA A 34 7.86 7.98 4.37
CA ALA A 34 7.97 6.69 3.71
C ALA A 34 7.51 5.47 4.53
N ARG A 35 6.82 5.65 5.66
CA ARG A 35 6.23 4.54 6.45
C ARG A 35 4.92 4.09 5.83
N MET A 36 4.64 2.79 5.87
CA MET A 36 3.36 2.26 5.38
C MET A 36 2.20 2.78 6.24
N ILE A 37 1.15 3.25 5.58
CA ILE A 37 -0.08 3.68 6.22
C ILE A 37 -0.83 2.46 6.75
N SER A 38 -1.43 2.59 7.94
CA SER A 38 -2.20 1.52 8.57
C SER A 38 -3.46 1.17 7.78
N ARG A 39 -3.88 -0.10 7.84
CA ARG A 39 -5.10 -0.60 7.19
C ARG A 39 -6.34 0.25 7.51
N LYS A 40 -6.46 0.72 8.77
CA LYS A 40 -7.59 1.54 9.23
C LYS A 40 -7.69 2.86 8.46
N LYS A 41 -6.55 3.46 8.11
CA LYS A 41 -6.50 4.73 7.37
C LYS A 41 -6.60 4.52 5.85
N THR A 42 -6.00 3.45 5.32
CA THR A 42 -6.07 3.13 3.88
C THR A 42 -7.40 2.53 3.43
N GLY A 43 -8.15 1.89 4.34
CA GLY A 43 -9.44 1.26 4.03
C GLY A 43 -9.34 0.01 3.15
N ILE A 44 -8.14 -0.58 2.99
CA ILE A 44 -7.97 -1.79 2.18
C ILE A 44 -8.28 -3.07 2.96
N THR A 45 -8.63 -4.14 2.25
CA THR A 45 -8.88 -5.45 2.88
C THR A 45 -7.62 -6.00 3.53
N ALA A 46 -7.78 -6.88 4.54
CA ALA A 46 -6.65 -7.53 5.22
C ALA A 46 -5.75 -8.31 4.23
N LYS A 47 -6.36 -8.97 3.24
CA LYS A 47 -5.66 -9.73 2.19
C LYS A 47 -4.78 -8.81 1.35
N ASN A 48 -5.32 -7.67 0.91
CA ASN A 48 -4.58 -6.73 0.07
C ASN A 48 -3.51 -5.98 0.88
N GLN A 49 -3.74 -5.69 2.17
CA GLN A 49 -2.70 -5.12 3.05
C GLN A 49 -1.49 -6.03 3.18
N ARG A 50 -1.67 -7.35 3.31
CA ARG A 50 -0.56 -8.32 3.38
C ARG A 50 0.25 -8.35 2.07
N LYS A 51 -0.45 -8.39 0.93
CA LYS A 51 0.17 -8.36 -0.40
C LYS A 51 0.94 -7.05 -0.62
N LEU A 52 0.32 -5.91 -0.30
CA LEU A 52 0.93 -4.59 -0.37
C LEU A 52 2.20 -4.51 0.49
N ALA A 53 2.15 -5.00 1.73
CA ALA A 53 3.29 -4.98 2.62
C ALA A 53 4.47 -5.79 2.06
N LEU A 54 4.21 -6.94 1.44
CA LEU A 54 5.23 -7.74 0.77
C LEU A 54 5.83 -6.99 -0.44
N ALA A 55 4.98 -6.38 -1.27
CA ALA A 55 5.42 -5.59 -2.42
C ALA A 55 6.28 -4.39 -2.00
N VAL A 56 5.85 -3.62 -0.97
CA VAL A 56 6.63 -2.49 -0.42
C VAL A 56 7.98 -2.96 0.13
N LYS A 57 8.03 -4.09 0.86
CA LYS A 57 9.29 -4.64 1.38
C LYS A 57 10.25 -5.01 0.25
N ARG A 58 9.75 -5.65 -0.82
CA ARG A 58 10.53 -6.00 -2.02
C ARG A 58 11.02 -4.74 -2.74
N ALA A 59 10.14 -3.77 -2.96
CA ALA A 59 10.49 -2.50 -3.59
C ALA A 59 11.59 -1.75 -2.82
N ARG A 60 11.54 -1.77 -1.48
CA ARG A 60 12.59 -1.21 -0.63
C ARG A 60 13.92 -1.94 -0.74
N PHE A 61 13.89 -3.27 -0.76
CA PHE A 61 15.10 -4.07 -0.96
C PHE A 61 15.75 -3.82 -2.33
N MET A 62 14.94 -3.61 -3.37
CA MET A 62 15.40 -3.30 -4.72
C MET A 62 15.79 -1.81 -4.91
N GLY A 63 15.72 -0.98 -3.88
CA GLY A 63 16.05 0.46 -3.97
C GLY A 63 15.00 1.33 -4.67
N LEU A 64 13.82 0.78 -4.99
CA LEU A 64 12.72 1.50 -5.65
C LEU A 64 11.93 2.41 -4.69
N LEU A 65 11.95 2.09 -3.40
CA LEU A 65 11.29 2.86 -2.34
C LEU A 65 12.23 3.06 -1.15
N PRO A 66 12.21 4.23 -0.49
CA PRO A 66 12.99 4.45 0.70
C PRO A 66 12.40 3.72 1.92
N PHE A 67 13.27 3.38 2.88
CA PHE A 67 12.86 2.89 4.20
C PHE A 67 12.34 4.01 5.10
N VAL A 68 12.96 5.19 4.99
CA VAL A 68 12.66 6.40 5.74
C VAL A 68 12.85 7.60 4.81
N ALA A 69 11.94 8.56 4.87
CA ALA A 69 12.09 9.87 4.26
C ALA A 69 12.05 10.94 5.37
N ARG A 70 12.84 12.01 5.20
CA ARG A 70 12.94 13.13 6.13
C ARG A 70 11.80 14.10 5.90
#